data_AF-A0AAI9V1A6-F1
#
_entry.id   AF-A0AAI9V1A6-F1
#
_cell.length_a   1.000
_cell.length_b   1.000
_cell.length_c   1.000
_cell.angle_alpha   90.00
_cell.angle_beta   90.00
_cell.angle_gamma   90.00
#
_symmetry.space_group_name_H-M   'P 1'
#
loop_
_entity.id
_entity.type
_entity.pdbx_description
1 polymer ?
#
loop_
_entity_poly.entity_id
_entity_poly.type
_entity_poly.pdbx_seq_one_letter_code
_entity_poly.pdbx_strand_id
1 'polypeptide(L)'
;MKRTRSTRLSKRQGSDMDPDNQVLTGIPGQTARGVCEHPNSVGYDIVSFVDRKNCDLTKRNLYDLCAGSVTTNCFDVNNTTVIGAQGLTGRSRNTSKRQIAKLYKTRAHWK
;
A
#
# COMPACT_ATOMS: atom_id res chain seq x y z
N MET A 1 -15.05 23.71 -37.26
CA MET A 1 -13.65 23.39 -36.89
C MET A 1 -13.65 22.75 -35.50
N LYS A 2 -12.85 21.69 -35.33
CA LYS A 2 -13.02 20.63 -34.32
C LYS A 2 -12.70 21.13 -32.90
N ARG A 3 -13.65 20.99 -31.96
CA ARG A 3 -13.42 21.18 -30.51
C ARG A 3 -12.33 20.20 -30.07
N THR A 4 -11.18 20.72 -29.67
CA THR A 4 -10.11 19.94 -29.07
C THR A 4 -10.67 19.26 -27.82
N ARG A 5 -10.88 17.94 -27.88
CA ARG A 5 -11.25 17.15 -26.70
C ARG A 5 -10.06 17.24 -25.75
N SER A 6 -10.15 18.12 -24.77
CA SER A 6 -9.31 18.07 -23.57
C SER A 6 -9.48 16.66 -23.01
N THR A 7 -8.46 15.83 -23.20
CA THR A 7 -8.33 14.56 -22.53
C THR A 7 -8.32 14.89 -21.06
N ARG A 8 -9.43 14.62 -20.38
CA ARG A 8 -9.48 14.64 -18.92
C ARG A 8 -8.34 13.75 -18.46
N LEU A 9 -7.25 14.35 -17.98
CA LEU A 9 -6.23 13.65 -17.20
C LEU A 9 -7.03 12.90 -16.15
N SER A 10 -7.07 11.57 -16.27
CA SER A 10 -7.70 10.74 -15.27
C SER A 10 -7.08 11.17 -13.95
N LYS A 11 -7.93 11.67 -13.06
CA LYS A 11 -7.57 12.10 -11.72
C LYS A 11 -6.72 10.95 -11.14
N ARG A 12 -5.39 11.13 -11.03
CA ARG A 12 -4.53 10.20 -10.30
C ARG A 12 -4.97 10.33 -8.84
N GLN A 13 -6.05 9.62 -8.49
CA GLN A 13 -6.62 9.60 -7.15
C GLN A 13 -5.75 8.68 -6.30
N GLY A 14 -4.60 9.18 -5.88
CA GLY A 14 -3.69 8.46 -5.00
C GLY A 14 -2.42 9.27 -4.76
N SER A 15 -1.87 9.18 -3.56
CA SER A 15 -0.50 9.64 -3.25
C SER A 15 0.56 8.74 -3.89
N ASP A 16 0.13 7.61 -4.43
CA ASP A 16 0.95 6.62 -5.10
C ASP A 16 1.24 7.02 -6.56
N MET A 17 2.53 7.13 -6.89
CA MET A 17 3.03 7.53 -8.20
C MET A 17 3.17 6.35 -9.16
N ASP A 18 3.38 5.13 -8.63
CA ASP A 18 3.47 3.91 -9.44
C ASP A 18 3.03 2.68 -8.60
N PRO A 19 1.79 2.18 -8.80
CA PRO A 19 1.26 1.06 -8.03
C PRO A 19 1.97 -0.27 -8.32
N ASP A 20 2.83 -0.33 -9.35
CA ASP A 20 3.62 -1.51 -9.67
C ASP A 20 4.96 -1.54 -8.91
N ASN A 21 5.31 -0.49 -8.15
CA ASN A 21 6.60 -0.40 -7.44
C ASN A 21 6.43 -0.35 -5.93
N GLN A 22 7.30 -1.06 -5.22
CA GLN A 22 7.36 -1.05 -3.77
C GLN A 22 8.76 -0.70 -3.26
N VAL A 23 8.84 0.14 -2.22
CA VAL A 23 10.07 0.46 -1.52
C VAL A 23 10.15 -0.34 -0.23
N LEU A 24 11.28 -0.98 0.02
CA LEU A 24 11.58 -1.70 1.25
C LEU A 24 12.74 -0.99 1.94
N THR A 25 12.51 -0.41 3.11
CA THR A 25 13.52 0.34 3.87
C THR A 25 13.84 -0.33 5.21
N GLY A 26 15.13 -0.36 5.54
CA GLY A 26 15.64 -0.74 6.87
C GLY A 26 16.31 0.41 7.62
N ILE A 27 16.23 1.63 7.09
CA ILE A 27 16.98 2.79 7.58
C ILE A 27 16.37 3.27 8.90
N PRO A 28 17.13 3.34 10.01
CA PRO A 28 16.64 3.87 11.29
C PRO A 28 16.02 5.27 11.13
N GLY A 29 14.83 5.47 11.70
CA GLY A 29 14.08 6.72 11.58
C GLY A 29 13.17 6.82 10.35
N GLN A 30 13.36 5.98 9.32
CA GLN A 30 12.40 5.87 8.21
C GLN A 30 11.34 4.82 8.53
N THR A 31 10.19 5.28 9.01
CA THR A 31 9.05 4.42 9.37
C THR A 31 7.98 4.47 8.30
N ALA A 32 7.36 3.32 7.99
CA ALA A 32 6.24 3.28 7.06
C ALA A 32 5.06 4.08 7.61
N ARG A 33 4.87 4.06 8.93
CA ARG A 33 3.90 4.91 9.64
C ARG A 33 4.12 6.39 9.37
N GLY A 34 5.35 6.89 9.52
CA GLY A 34 5.66 8.30 9.30
C GLY A 34 5.34 8.75 7.88
N VAL A 35 5.59 7.90 6.88
CA VAL A 35 5.20 8.18 5.50
C VAL A 35 3.68 8.17 5.34
N CYS A 36 2.98 7.18 5.88
CA CYS A 36 1.52 7.05 5.71
C CYS A 36 0.71 8.15 6.40
N GLU A 37 1.12 8.57 7.60
CA GLU A 37 0.41 9.59 8.40
C GLU A 37 0.68 11.01 7.91
N HIS A 38 1.79 11.23 7.19
CA HIS A 38 2.16 12.56 6.76
C HIS A 38 1.28 13.04 5.58
N PRO A 39 0.61 14.21 5.71
CA PRO A 39 -0.46 14.63 4.80
C PRO A 39 0.02 14.96 3.40
N ASN A 40 1.30 15.28 3.22
CA ASN A 40 1.90 15.59 1.92
C ASN A 40 2.78 14.44 1.39
N SER A 41 2.75 13.27 2.03
CA SER A 41 3.48 12.12 1.50
C SER A 41 2.90 11.69 0.16
N VAL A 42 3.80 11.63 -0.81
CA VAL A 42 3.58 11.13 -2.17
C VAL A 42 4.79 10.29 -2.56
N GLY A 43 4.59 9.19 -3.28
CA GLY A 43 5.68 8.27 -3.57
C GLY A 43 5.18 6.88 -3.95
N TYR A 44 5.91 5.86 -3.53
CA TYR A 44 5.57 4.45 -3.74
C TYR A 44 5.08 3.83 -2.44
N ASP A 45 4.34 2.72 -2.54
CA ASP A 45 4.05 1.89 -1.38
C ASP A 45 5.35 1.52 -0.66
N ILE A 46 5.40 1.71 0.66
CA ILE A 46 6.62 1.55 1.46
C ILE A 46 6.45 0.53 2.57
N VAL A 47 7.39 -0.40 2.65
CA VAL A 47 7.58 -1.33 3.77
C VAL A 47 8.77 -0.85 4.58
N SER A 48 8.58 -0.65 5.87
CA SER A 48 9.69 -0.40 6.79
C SER A 48 9.84 -1.57 7.74
N PHE A 49 11.07 -2.10 7.78
CA PHE A 49 11.45 -3.15 8.72
C PHE A 49 11.73 -2.62 10.12
N VAL A 50 11.84 -1.29 10.27
CA VAL A 50 12.09 -0.62 11.56
C VAL A 50 10.82 -0.64 12.42
N ASP A 51 9.68 -0.22 11.87
CA ASP A 51 8.39 -0.26 12.56
C ASP A 51 7.57 -1.52 12.24
N ARG A 52 8.09 -2.39 11.37
CA ARG A 52 7.44 -3.60 10.85
C ARG A 52 6.04 -3.31 10.30
N LYS A 53 5.93 -2.28 9.46
CA LYS A 53 4.68 -1.88 8.81
C LYS A 53 4.84 -1.68 7.31
N ASN A 54 3.72 -1.78 6.61
CA ASN A 54 3.55 -1.44 5.20
C ASN A 54 2.53 -0.30 5.07
N CYS A 55 2.89 0.74 4.33
CA CYS A 55 1.97 1.79 3.92
C CYS A 55 1.57 1.58 2.46
N ASP A 56 0.27 1.36 2.26
CA ASP A 56 -0.39 1.45 0.95
C ASP A 56 -0.75 2.92 0.72
N LEU A 57 0.09 3.66 0.00
CA LEU A 57 -0.10 5.09 -0.31
C LEU A 57 -1.24 5.31 -1.31
N THR A 58 -1.65 4.28 -2.06
CA THR A 58 -2.82 4.39 -2.94
C THR A 58 -4.07 4.69 -2.10
N LYS A 59 -4.22 3.99 -0.96
CA LYS A 59 -5.36 4.14 -0.04
C LYS A 59 -5.05 4.90 1.25
N ARG A 60 -3.77 5.22 1.48
CA ARG A 60 -3.22 5.68 2.77
C ARG A 60 -3.59 4.76 3.92
N ASN A 61 -3.47 3.45 3.68
CA ASN A 61 -3.72 2.44 4.70
C ASN A 61 -2.39 1.91 5.23
N LEU A 62 -2.31 1.82 6.55
CA LEU A 62 -1.17 1.25 7.25
C LEU A 62 -1.53 -0.18 7.68
N TYR A 63 -0.67 -1.13 7.33
CA TYR A 63 -0.81 -2.54 7.71
C TYR A 63 0.43 -2.98 8.49
N ASP A 64 0.24 -3.83 9.49
CA ASP A 64 1.37 -4.52 10.14
C ASP A 64 1.98 -5.56 9.20
N LEU A 65 3.27 -5.83 9.32
CA LEU A 65 3.87 -6.96 8.61
C LEU A 65 3.44 -8.28 9.25
N CYS A 66 3.11 -9.26 8.41
CA CYS A 66 2.81 -10.61 8.88
C CYS A 66 4.08 -11.23 9.48
N ALA A 67 4.15 -11.32 10.81
CA ALA A 67 5.30 -11.88 11.52
C ALA A 67 4.89 -12.39 12.91
N GLY A 68 5.40 -13.57 13.27
CA GLY A 68 5.17 -14.18 14.59
C GLY A 68 3.67 -14.36 14.89
N SER A 69 3.16 -13.62 15.87
CA SER A 69 1.76 -13.64 16.30
C SER A 69 0.81 -12.85 15.40
N VAL A 70 1.32 -11.99 14.51
CA VAL A 70 0.51 -11.17 13.60
C VAL A 70 0.22 -11.96 12.33
N THR A 71 -0.98 -12.53 12.23
CA THR A 71 -1.39 -13.42 11.12
C THR A 71 -2.65 -12.94 10.38
N THR A 72 -3.26 -11.85 10.84
CA THR A 72 -4.50 -11.28 10.29
C THR A 72 -4.39 -9.77 10.14
N ASN A 73 -5.02 -9.19 9.11
CA ASN A 73 -4.95 -7.76 8.77
C ASN A 73 -3.50 -7.27 8.60
N CYS A 74 -2.65 -8.12 8.04
CA CYS A 74 -1.22 -7.87 7.91
C CYS A 74 -0.77 -7.99 6.45
N PHE A 75 0.34 -7.34 6.12
CA PHE A 75 0.97 -7.39 4.82
C PHE A 75 2.10 -8.43 4.82
N ASP A 76 1.99 -9.40 3.91
CA ASP A 76 3.04 -10.38 3.65
C ASP A 76 4.02 -9.81 2.62
N VAL A 77 5.24 -9.52 3.07
CA VAL A 77 6.30 -8.96 2.22
C VAL A 77 6.77 -9.96 1.17
N ASN A 78 6.72 -11.26 1.45
CA ASN A 78 7.16 -12.27 0.51
C ASN A 78 6.15 -12.40 -0.63
N ASN A 79 4.88 -12.56 -0.27
CA ASN A 79 3.78 -12.76 -1.22
C ASN A 79 3.17 -11.46 -1.76
N THR A 80 3.62 -10.29 -1.26
CA THR A 80 3.07 -8.96 -1.57
C THR A 80 1.55 -8.88 -1.48
N THR A 81 0.99 -9.51 -0.45
CA THR A 81 -0.46 -9.61 -0.27
C THR A 81 -0.85 -9.11 1.11
N VAL A 82 -1.97 -8.39 1.20
CA VAL A 82 -2.59 -8.11 2.49
C VAL A 82 -3.48 -9.28 2.86
N ILE A 83 -3.19 -9.95 3.97
CA ILE A 83 -3.94 -11.08 4.50
C ILE A 83 -5.07 -10.56 5.38
N GLY A 84 -6.30 -10.95 5.05
CA GLY A 84 -7.47 -10.75 5.93
C GLY A 84 -8.07 -9.35 5.90
N ALA A 85 -7.66 -8.47 4.99
CA ALA A 85 -8.23 -7.13 4.84
C ALA A 85 -9.76 -7.21 4.69
N GLN A 86 -10.48 -6.81 5.75
CA GLN A 86 -11.92 -6.60 5.68
C GLN A 86 -12.20 -5.41 4.77
N GLY A 87 -12.64 -5.68 3.54
CA GLY A 87 -13.17 -4.64 2.68
C GLY A 87 -14.37 -3.99 3.36
N LEU A 88 -14.23 -2.73 3.76
CA LEU A 88 -15.33 -1.88 4.24
C LEU A 88 -16.28 -1.51 3.08
N THR A 89 -16.83 -2.51 2.41
CA THR A 89 -17.92 -2.36 1.45
C THR A 89 -19.06 -3.26 1.88
N GLY A 90 -20.01 -2.69 2.63
CA GLY A 90 -21.41 -3.09 2.73
C GLY A 90 -21.77 -4.58 2.86
N ARG A 91 -22.27 -4.96 4.04
CA ARG A 91 -23.24 -6.06 4.28
C ARG A 91 -23.06 -7.33 3.44
N SER A 92 -22.20 -8.26 3.89
CA SER A 92 -22.47 -9.70 3.72
C SER A 92 -21.72 -10.51 4.77
N ARG A 93 -22.47 -11.31 5.55
CA ARG A 93 -22.00 -12.21 6.62
C ARG A 93 -21.35 -13.49 6.05
N ASN A 94 -20.64 -13.36 4.93
CA ASN A 94 -19.85 -14.41 4.28
C ASN A 94 -18.60 -13.76 3.68
N THR A 95 -17.75 -13.20 4.54
CA THR A 95 -16.48 -12.61 4.10
C THR A 95 -15.42 -13.71 4.05
N SER A 96 -15.39 -14.43 2.94
CA SER A 96 -14.19 -15.15 2.51
C SER A 96 -13.02 -14.19 2.67
N LYS A 97 -11.99 -14.58 3.43
CA LYS A 97 -10.77 -13.81 3.68
C LYS A 97 -10.26 -13.22 2.37
N ARG A 98 -10.58 -11.95 2.06
CA ARG A 98 -10.14 -11.31 0.83
C ARG A 98 -8.67 -10.98 1.01
N GLN A 99 -7.81 -11.84 0.49
CA GLN A 99 -6.42 -11.48 0.24
C GLN A 99 -6.44 -10.42 -0.87
N ILE A 100 -5.98 -9.22 -0.55
CA ILE A 100 -5.78 -8.19 -1.56
C ILE A 100 -4.34 -8.37 -2.03
N ALA A 101 -4.17 -9.09 -3.14
CA ALA A 101 -2.89 -9.23 -3.79
C ALA A 101 -2.49 -7.90 -4.44
N LYS A 102 -1.33 -7.36 -4.04
CA LYS A 102 -0.67 -6.26 -4.76
C LYS A 102 0.40 -6.91 -5.65
N LEU A 103 0.28 -6.70 -6.96
CA LEU A 103 1.18 -7.28 -7.96
C LEU A 103 2.33 -6.31 -8.27
N TYR A 104 3.17 -6.02 -7.28
CA TYR A 104 4.34 -5.17 -7.51
C TYR A 104 5.29 -5.87 -8.49
N LYS A 105 5.63 -5.18 -9.59
CA LYS A 105 6.58 -5.64 -10.59
C LYS A 105 8.01 -5.39 -10.16
N THR A 106 8.26 -4.29 -9.44
CA THR A 106 9.61 -3.93 -9.00
C THR A 106 9.65 -3.63 -7.51
N ARG A 107 10.83 -3.89 -6.92
CA ARG A 107 11.12 -3.64 -5.51
C ARG A 107 12.43 -2.88 -5.39
N ALA A 108 12.38 -1.71 -4.76
CA ALA A 108 13.56 -0.94 -4.42
C ALA A 108 13.94 -1.21 -2.96
N HIS A 109 15.19 -1.57 -2.71
CA HIS A 109 15.69 -1.82 -1.36
C HIS A 109 16.57 -0.66 -0.91
N TRP A 110 16.16 0.05 0.13
CA TRP A 110 16.89 1.17 0.71
C TRP A 110 17.55 0.69 2.00
N LYS A 111 18.88 0.77 2.05
CA LYS A 111 19.73 0.32 3.17
C LYS A 111 20.53 1.48 3.72
#